data_AF-A0A2N2VC85-F1
#
_entry.id   AF-A0A2N2VC85-F1
#
_cell.length_a   1.000
_cell.length_b   1.000
_cell.length_c   1.000
_cell.angle_alpha   90.00
_cell.angle_beta   90.00
_cell.angle_gamma   90.00
#
_symmetry.space_group_name_H-M   'P 1'
#
loop_
_entity.id
_entity.type
_entity.pdbx_description
1 polymer ?
#
loop_
_entity_poly.entity_id
_entity_poly.type
_entity_poly.pdbx_seq_one_letter_code
_entity_poly.pdbx_strand_id
1 'polypeptide(L)'
;MANPALAASSLRARSRRWLKRQGRLAGFSALTVVAALSPGCYDRRTGRNLASMICLGAWQMLPGYLLASILFSTVLTRIVAVTAESYGLSHLALEAIVRVLVIELIPLAAALFVALRVAPVTMQNLGRPSGELPASHRELIPYAVGSAVAVFILAILGGIASLAVAYLVVHGVSQWALADYARLIGQVFDPTMAAVFSLKLSLFAITVGIAPTTVALDAGPADPVARQMRVMARLLLLLILIEAALLILPRL
;
A
#
# COMPACT_ATOMS: atom_id res chain seq x y z
N MET A 1 17.29 -32.83 30.73
CA MET A 1 17.12 -33.33 29.35
C MET A 1 15.67 -33.09 28.91
N ALA A 2 15.43 -32.15 28.00
CA ALA A 2 14.07 -31.81 27.56
C ALA A 2 13.51 -32.91 26.64
N ASN A 3 12.32 -33.44 26.97
CA ASN A 3 11.70 -34.56 26.27
C ASN A 3 11.25 -34.12 24.85
N PRO A 4 11.82 -34.69 23.76
CA PRO A 4 11.54 -34.25 22.38
C PRO A 4 10.08 -34.48 21.95
N ALA A 5 9.36 -35.40 22.59
CA ALA A 5 7.94 -35.65 22.32
C ALA A 5 7.02 -34.49 22.77
N LEU A 6 7.38 -33.80 23.87
CA LEU A 6 6.64 -32.63 24.37
C LEU A 6 6.89 -31.37 23.51
N ALA A 7 8.10 -31.26 22.94
CA ALA A 7 8.42 -30.21 21.98
C ALA A 7 7.59 -30.35 20.68
N ALA A 8 7.46 -31.57 20.15
CA ALA A 8 6.69 -31.84 18.93
C ALA A 8 5.18 -31.59 19.10
N SER A 9 4.58 -31.95 20.24
CA SER A 9 3.16 -31.71 20.51
C SER A 9 2.84 -30.24 20.71
N SER A 10 3.72 -29.48 21.38
CA SER A 10 3.58 -28.03 21.55
C SER A 10 3.74 -27.25 20.24
N LEU A 11 4.61 -27.70 19.33
CA LEU A 11 4.77 -27.16 17.98
C LEU A 11 3.52 -27.41 17.12
N ARG A 12 2.94 -28.63 17.15
CA ARG A 12 1.69 -28.94 16.44
C ARG A 12 0.48 -28.17 16.98
N ALA A 13 0.39 -27.98 18.29
CA ALA A 13 -0.66 -27.17 18.90
C ALA A 13 -0.49 -25.68 18.56
N ARG A 14 0.75 -25.17 18.53
CA ARG A 14 1.07 -23.81 18.10
C ARG A 14 0.75 -23.59 16.62
N SER A 15 1.10 -24.53 15.74
CA SER A 15 0.80 -24.43 14.31
C SER A 15 -0.70 -24.48 14.02
N ARG A 16 -1.46 -25.37 14.68
CA ARG A 16 -2.93 -25.41 14.55
C ARG A 16 -3.60 -24.13 15.03
N ARG A 17 -3.15 -23.55 16.15
CA ARG A 17 -3.64 -22.26 16.65
C ARG A 17 -3.31 -21.12 15.68
N TRP A 18 -2.11 -21.13 15.12
CA TRP A 18 -1.71 -20.17 14.09
C TRP A 18 -2.59 -20.29 12.84
N LEU A 19 -2.80 -21.50 12.33
CA LEU A 19 -3.64 -21.76 11.14
C LEU A 19 -5.09 -21.30 11.35
N LYS A 20 -5.69 -21.64 12.50
CA LYS A 20 -7.05 -21.19 12.85
C LYS A 20 -7.15 -19.67 12.92
N ARG A 21 -6.14 -19.01 13.46
CA ARG A 21 -6.08 -17.54 13.52
C ARG A 21 -5.95 -16.92 12.12
N GLN A 22 -5.12 -17.50 11.26
CA GLN A 22 -5.00 -17.03 9.87
C GLN A 22 -6.30 -17.23 9.09
N GLY A 23 -6.98 -18.37 9.26
CA GLY A 23 -8.29 -18.60 8.65
C GLY A 23 -9.36 -17.60 9.09
N ARG A 24 -9.39 -17.26 10.39
CA ARG A 24 -10.28 -16.20 10.92
C ARG A 24 -9.97 -14.83 10.34
N LEU A 25 -8.69 -14.46 10.24
CA LEU A 25 -8.25 -13.20 9.65
C LEU A 25 -8.63 -13.13 8.17
N ALA A 26 -8.34 -14.18 7.40
CA ALA A 26 -8.66 -14.24 5.98
C ALA A 26 -10.18 -14.17 5.73
N GLY A 27 -10.98 -14.90 6.51
CA GLY A 27 -12.44 -14.83 6.42
C GLY A 27 -12.99 -13.43 6.71
N PHE A 28 -12.46 -12.76 7.75
CA PHE A 28 -12.82 -11.39 8.06
C PHE A 28 -12.41 -10.39 6.97
N SER A 29 -11.20 -10.53 6.42
CA SER A 29 -10.74 -9.72 5.30
C SER A 29 -11.66 -9.88 4.10
N ALA A 30 -12.01 -11.11 3.74
CA ALA A 30 -12.93 -11.40 2.64
C ALA A 30 -14.31 -10.77 2.87
N LEU A 31 -14.89 -10.93 4.06
CA LEU A 31 -16.17 -10.32 4.41
C LEU A 31 -16.11 -8.78 4.39
N THR A 32 -14.99 -8.19 4.81
CA THR A 32 -14.78 -6.74 4.77
C THR A 32 -14.70 -6.21 3.34
N VAL A 33 -14.00 -6.93 2.44
CA VAL A 33 -13.97 -6.59 1.01
C VAL A 33 -15.37 -6.68 0.40
N VAL A 34 -16.08 -7.78 0.65
CA VAL A 34 -17.45 -7.97 0.12
C VAL A 34 -18.40 -6.90 0.66
N ALA A 35 -18.32 -6.58 1.96
CA ALA A 35 -19.12 -5.51 2.56
C ALA A 35 -18.76 -4.12 2.02
N ALA A 36 -17.47 -3.86 1.76
CA ALA A 36 -17.00 -2.64 1.12
C ALA A 36 -17.48 -2.52 -0.34
N LEU A 37 -17.64 -3.62 -1.06
CA LEU A 37 -18.17 -3.60 -2.43
C LEU A 37 -19.71 -3.59 -2.48
N SER A 38 -20.39 -3.88 -1.35
CA SER A 38 -21.85 -3.93 -1.29
C SER A 38 -22.46 -2.54 -1.13
N PRO A 39 -23.29 -2.07 -2.08
CA PRO A 39 -23.91 -0.74 -2.01
C PRO A 39 -24.87 -0.59 -0.81
N GLY A 40 -25.44 -1.70 -0.31
CA GLY A 40 -26.37 -1.68 0.83
C GLY A 40 -25.74 -1.38 2.19
N CYS A 41 -24.41 -1.29 2.27
CA CYS A 41 -23.70 -0.91 3.49
C CYS A 41 -23.36 0.59 3.56
N TYR A 42 -23.63 1.35 2.50
CA TYR A 42 -23.38 2.77 2.40
C TYR A 42 -24.63 3.58 2.74
N ASP A 43 -24.80 3.92 4.01
CA ASP A 43 -25.78 4.90 4.46
C ASP A 43 -25.14 6.30 4.56
N ARG A 44 -25.96 7.34 4.70
CA ARG A 44 -25.54 8.75 4.79
C ARG A 44 -24.54 9.00 5.92
N ARG A 45 -24.63 8.23 7.01
CA ARG A 45 -23.66 8.26 8.13
C ARG A 45 -22.31 7.63 7.75
N THR A 46 -22.32 6.48 7.07
CA THR A 46 -21.10 5.83 6.55
C THR A 46 -20.39 6.73 5.54
N GLY A 47 -21.15 7.40 4.66
CA GLY A 47 -20.61 8.33 3.67
C GLY A 47 -19.88 9.53 4.28
N ARG A 48 -20.39 10.12 5.36
CA ARG A 48 -19.69 11.21 6.08
C ARG A 48 -18.36 10.74 6.67
N ASN A 49 -18.35 9.59 7.35
CA ASN A 49 -17.14 9.03 7.93
C ASN A 49 -16.11 8.65 6.86
N LEU A 50 -16.56 8.16 5.71
CA LEU A 50 -15.71 7.89 4.56
C LEU A 50 -15.07 9.18 4.02
N ALA A 51 -15.85 10.24 3.85
CA ALA A 51 -15.34 11.54 3.39
C ALA A 51 -14.29 12.12 4.37
N SER A 52 -14.54 12.03 5.68
CA SER A 52 -13.56 12.42 6.69
C SER A 52 -12.27 11.61 6.58
N MET A 53 -12.38 10.30 6.34
CA MET A 53 -11.20 9.44 6.21
C MET A 53 -10.41 9.71 4.93
N ILE A 54 -11.07 10.02 3.81
CA ILE A 54 -10.40 10.45 2.58
C ILE A 54 -9.71 11.80 2.79
N CYS A 55 -10.35 12.75 3.48
CA CYS A 55 -9.74 14.04 3.80
C CYS A 55 -8.51 13.87 4.69
N LEU A 56 -8.59 13.01 5.70
CA LEU A 56 -7.46 12.71 6.59
C LEU A 56 -6.35 11.98 5.83
N GLY A 57 -6.67 10.88 5.15
CA GLY A 57 -5.69 9.99 4.50
C GLY A 57 -5.10 10.51 3.19
N ALA A 58 -5.84 11.32 2.43
CA ALA A 58 -5.36 11.86 1.16
C ALA A 58 -5.07 13.36 1.27
N TRP A 59 -6.07 14.20 1.54
CA TRP A 59 -5.96 15.65 1.39
C TRP A 59 -4.92 16.28 2.34
N GLN A 60 -4.96 15.97 3.64
CA GLN A 60 -4.01 16.53 4.61
C GLN A 60 -2.57 16.05 4.41
N MET A 61 -2.42 14.88 3.77
CA MET A 61 -1.15 14.20 3.56
C MET A 61 -0.49 14.55 2.24
N LEU A 62 -1.29 14.98 1.27
CA LEU A 62 -0.88 15.19 -0.10
C LEU A 62 0.33 16.14 -0.23
N PRO A 63 0.39 17.31 0.44
CA PRO A 63 1.51 18.23 0.24
C PRO A 63 2.85 17.65 0.68
N GLY A 64 2.89 17.02 1.86
CA GLY A 64 4.11 16.41 2.40
C GLY A 64 4.55 15.20 1.58
N TYR A 65 3.61 14.36 1.17
CA TYR A 65 3.89 13.21 0.31
C TYR A 65 4.37 13.64 -1.08
N LEU A 66 3.74 14.64 -1.72
CA LEU A 66 4.16 15.15 -3.01
C LEU A 66 5.54 15.80 -2.95
N LEU A 67 5.82 16.58 -1.91
CA LEU A 67 7.15 17.16 -1.70
C LEU A 67 8.21 16.07 -1.59
N ALA A 68 7.97 15.05 -0.76
CA ALA A 68 8.86 13.90 -0.63
C ALA A 68 9.02 13.16 -1.96
N SER A 69 7.93 12.93 -2.68
CA SER A 69 7.95 12.26 -3.98
C SER A 69 8.72 13.05 -5.03
N ILE A 70 8.58 14.38 -5.07
CA ILE A 70 9.30 15.27 -5.99
C ILE A 70 10.79 15.25 -5.66
N LEU A 71 11.17 15.44 -4.39
CA LEU A 71 12.57 15.43 -3.97
C LEU A 71 13.22 14.08 -4.27
N PHE A 72 12.56 13.00 -3.88
CA PHE A 72 13.06 11.65 -4.10
C PHE A 72 13.18 11.34 -5.60
N SER A 73 12.17 11.69 -6.40
CA SER A 73 12.20 11.51 -7.85
C SER A 73 13.30 12.33 -8.51
N THR A 74 13.55 13.55 -8.03
CA THR A 74 14.61 14.41 -8.56
C THR A 74 15.98 13.78 -8.33
N VAL A 75 16.24 13.35 -7.08
CA VAL A 75 17.50 12.73 -6.69
C VAL A 75 17.71 11.44 -7.49
N LEU A 76 16.72 10.55 -7.52
CA LEU A 76 16.87 9.26 -8.19
C LEU A 76 17.03 9.43 -9.70
N THR A 77 16.22 10.29 -10.33
CA THR A 77 16.33 10.59 -11.76
C THR A 77 17.72 11.12 -12.09
N ARG A 78 18.25 12.06 -11.28
CA ARG A 78 19.58 12.62 -11.52
C ARG A 78 20.68 11.58 -11.38
N ILE A 79 20.62 10.74 -10.35
CA ILE A 79 21.58 9.65 -10.14
C ILE A 79 21.56 8.70 -11.34
N VAL A 80 20.38 8.23 -11.75
CA VAL A 80 20.24 7.28 -12.86
C VAL A 80 20.69 7.91 -14.18
N ALA A 81 20.30 9.15 -14.47
CA ALA A 81 20.67 9.84 -15.71
C ALA A 81 22.18 10.01 -15.84
N VAL A 82 22.85 10.54 -14.80
CA VAL A 82 24.32 10.74 -14.81
C VAL A 82 25.05 9.39 -14.88
N THR A 83 24.54 8.38 -14.19
CA THR A 83 25.14 7.04 -14.21
C THR A 83 25.02 6.43 -15.60
N ALA A 84 23.83 6.47 -16.20
CA ALA A 84 23.58 5.92 -17.53
C ALA A 84 24.42 6.63 -18.61
N GLU A 85 24.57 7.95 -18.52
CA GLU A 85 25.45 8.73 -19.39
C GLU A 85 26.90 8.27 -19.29
N SER A 86 27.40 8.05 -18.07
CA SER A 86 28.76 7.57 -17.83
C SER A 86 29.03 6.18 -18.43
N TYR A 87 27.99 5.35 -18.61
CA TYR A 87 28.08 4.03 -19.25
C TYR A 87 27.66 4.01 -20.72
N GLY A 88 27.32 5.16 -21.32
CA GLY A 88 26.80 5.24 -22.69
C GLY A 88 25.40 4.65 -22.88
N LEU A 89 24.65 4.45 -21.79
CA LEU A 89 23.32 3.83 -21.73
C LEU A 89 22.19 4.86 -21.55
N SER A 90 22.39 6.12 -21.93
CA SER A 90 21.42 7.22 -21.73
C SER A 90 20.02 6.90 -22.29
N HIS A 91 19.95 6.09 -23.35
CA HIS A 91 18.70 5.63 -23.96
C HIS A 91 17.86 4.73 -23.03
N LEU A 92 18.49 3.97 -22.12
CA LEU A 92 17.81 3.12 -21.15
C LEU A 92 17.52 3.85 -19.83
N ALA A 93 18.11 5.01 -19.59
CA ALA A 93 17.97 5.73 -18.34
C ALA A 93 16.50 6.02 -18.03
N LEU A 94 15.79 6.56 -19.02
CA LEU A 94 14.39 6.95 -18.84
C LEU A 94 13.47 5.73 -18.66
N GLU A 95 13.70 4.67 -19.44
CA GLU A 95 12.99 3.42 -19.27
C GLU A 95 13.19 2.84 -17.86
N ALA A 96 14.44 2.80 -17.38
CA ALA A 96 14.77 2.34 -16.04
C ALA A 96 14.12 3.21 -14.96
N ILE A 97 14.11 4.54 -15.13
CA ILE A 97 13.44 5.47 -14.23
C ILE A 97 11.95 5.14 -14.16
N VAL A 98 11.24 5.05 -15.29
CA VAL A 98 9.79 4.78 -15.28
C VAL A 98 9.50 3.42 -14.65
N ARG A 99 10.23 2.36 -15.02
CA ARG A 99 10.05 1.02 -14.45
C ARG A 99 10.33 1.01 -12.95
N VAL A 100 11.51 1.43 -12.50
CA VAL A 100 11.90 1.28 -11.09
C VAL A 100 11.24 2.31 -10.19
N LEU A 101 11.20 3.58 -10.60
CA LEU A 101 10.65 4.65 -9.77
C LEU A 101 9.13 4.63 -9.80
N VAL A 102 8.52 4.72 -10.98
CA VAL A 102 7.08 4.99 -11.10
C VAL A 102 6.24 3.73 -10.92
N ILE A 103 6.69 2.59 -11.46
CA ILE A 103 5.91 1.34 -11.43
C ILE A 103 6.16 0.54 -10.14
N GLU A 104 7.39 0.51 -9.63
CA GLU A 104 7.72 -0.24 -8.41
C GLU A 104 7.64 0.66 -7.16
N LEU A 105 8.46 1.72 -7.11
CA LEU A 105 8.75 2.41 -5.84
C LEU A 105 7.65 3.37 -5.39
N ILE A 106 7.07 4.17 -6.29
CA ILE A 106 6.05 5.16 -5.96
C ILE A 106 4.78 4.50 -5.36
N PRO A 107 4.21 3.41 -5.92
CA PRO A 107 3.07 2.72 -5.32
C PRO A 107 3.35 2.19 -3.92
N LEU A 108 4.53 1.61 -3.71
CA LEU A 108 4.95 1.13 -2.40
C LEU A 108 5.09 2.29 -1.41
N ALA A 109 5.71 3.40 -1.83
CA ALA A 109 5.84 4.61 -1.03
C ALA A 109 4.47 5.20 -0.65
N ALA A 110 3.52 5.27 -1.58
CA ALA A 110 2.15 5.71 -1.33
C ALA A 110 1.47 4.81 -0.28
N ALA A 111 1.54 3.49 -0.48
CA ALA A 111 0.95 2.52 0.44
C ALA A 111 1.53 2.63 1.86
N LEU A 112 2.86 2.76 1.97
CA LEU A 112 3.55 2.95 3.25
C LEU A 112 3.18 4.27 3.91
N PHE A 113 3.11 5.37 3.15
CA PHE A 113 2.79 6.67 3.68
C PHE A 113 1.37 6.70 4.28
N VAL A 114 0.38 6.17 3.55
CA VAL A 114 -0.99 6.02 4.04
C VAL A 114 -1.02 5.09 5.26
N ALA A 115 -0.34 3.94 5.20
CA ALA A 115 -0.27 3.00 6.31
C ALA A 115 0.26 3.65 7.60
N LEU A 116 1.38 4.37 7.52
CA LEU A 116 2.03 4.98 8.69
C LEU A 116 1.15 6.03 9.36
N ARG A 117 0.30 6.71 8.60
CA ARG A 117 -0.46 7.84 9.11
C ARG A 117 -1.91 7.50 9.44
N VAL A 118 -2.54 6.62 8.67
CA VAL A 118 -3.96 6.27 8.80
C VAL A 118 -4.16 5.03 9.69
N ALA A 119 -3.22 4.08 9.67
CA ALA A 119 -3.36 2.86 10.49
C ALA A 119 -3.43 3.15 12.00
N PRO A 120 -2.62 4.03 12.60
CA PRO A 120 -2.73 4.34 14.03
C PRO A 120 -4.10 4.90 14.41
N VAL A 121 -4.63 5.84 13.61
CA VAL A 121 -5.95 6.44 13.79
C VAL A 121 -7.05 5.39 13.68
N THR A 122 -6.94 4.49 12.69
CA THR A 122 -7.86 3.37 12.52
C THR A 122 -7.86 2.45 13.74
N MET A 123 -6.66 2.11 14.23
CA MET A 123 -6.52 1.21 15.37
C MET A 123 -6.97 1.82 16.69
N GLN A 124 -6.82 3.13 16.87
CA GLN A 124 -7.33 3.85 18.04
C GLN A 124 -8.87 3.87 18.07
N ASN A 125 -9.51 4.08 16.92
CA ASN A 125 -10.97 4.17 16.84
C ASN A 125 -11.67 2.79 16.88
N LEU A 126 -11.03 1.75 16.35
CA LEU A 126 -11.56 0.39 16.31
C LEU A 126 -11.05 -0.50 17.45
N GLY A 127 -10.01 -0.06 18.17
CA GLY A 127 -9.45 -0.79 19.30
C GLY A 127 -10.40 -0.75 20.49
N ARG A 128 -10.90 -1.92 20.89
CA ARG A 128 -11.85 -2.06 22.01
C ARG A 128 -11.17 -2.74 23.21
N PRO A 129 -11.50 -2.33 24.45
CA PRO A 129 -11.17 -3.06 25.67
C PRO A 129 -11.73 -4.49 25.67
N SER A 130 -11.18 -5.34 26.55
CA SER A 130 -11.70 -6.71 26.71
C SER A 130 -13.10 -6.68 27.32
N GLY A 131 -14.07 -7.34 26.67
CA GLY A 131 -15.46 -7.44 27.16
C GLY A 131 -16.48 -6.59 26.41
N GLU A 132 -16.06 -5.70 25.52
CA GLU A 132 -16.97 -4.95 24.65
C GLU A 132 -17.39 -5.76 23.41
N LEU A 133 -18.58 -5.46 22.88
CA LEU A 133 -19.10 -6.08 21.67
C LEU A 133 -18.14 -5.81 20.48
N PRO A 134 -17.93 -6.81 19.60
CA PRO A 134 -17.09 -6.64 18.42
C PRO A 134 -17.65 -5.53 17.52
N ALA A 135 -16.76 -4.77 16.89
CA ALA A 135 -17.17 -3.69 15.99
C ALA A 135 -18.03 -4.23 14.85
N SER A 136 -19.11 -3.52 14.53
CA SER A 136 -19.97 -3.87 13.40
C SER A 136 -19.21 -3.73 12.08
N HIS A 137 -19.48 -4.61 11.11
CA HIS A 137 -18.91 -4.51 9.75
C HIS A 137 -19.13 -3.12 9.12
N ARG A 138 -20.22 -2.43 9.45
CA ARG A 138 -20.49 -1.07 8.98
C ARG A 138 -19.53 -0.01 9.54
N GLU A 139 -19.02 -0.22 10.75
CA GLU A 139 -18.02 0.67 11.38
C GLU A 139 -16.65 0.54 10.71
N LEU A 140 -16.36 -0.61 10.10
CA LEU A 140 -15.08 -0.94 9.48
C LEU A 140 -14.93 -0.32 8.08
N ILE A 141 -16.03 -0.23 7.33
CA ILE A 141 -16.08 0.25 5.94
C ILE A 141 -15.39 1.62 5.72
N PRO A 142 -15.69 2.69 6.49
CA PRO A 142 -15.08 4.00 6.23
C PRO A 142 -13.56 3.98 6.39
N TYR A 143 -13.03 3.15 7.30
CA TYR A 143 -11.58 3.00 7.49
C TYR A 143 -10.95 2.21 6.35
N ALA A 144 -11.54 1.08 5.99
CA ALA A 144 -11.02 0.21 4.93
C ALA A 144 -11.04 0.92 3.56
N VAL A 145 -12.20 1.47 3.20
CA VAL A 145 -12.41 2.12 1.89
C VAL A 145 -11.68 3.46 1.84
N GLY A 146 -11.74 4.27 2.91
CA GLY A 146 -11.05 5.56 2.95
C GLY A 146 -9.53 5.43 2.81
N SER A 147 -8.94 4.44 3.49
CA SER A 147 -7.50 4.17 3.35
C SER A 147 -7.15 3.63 1.97
N ALA A 148 -7.95 2.71 1.41
CA ALA A 148 -7.74 2.17 0.08
C ALA A 148 -7.79 3.28 -0.99
N VAL A 149 -8.80 4.16 -0.93
CA VAL A 149 -8.94 5.31 -1.82
C VAL A 149 -7.76 6.28 -1.67
N ALA A 150 -7.30 6.53 -0.44
CA ALA A 150 -6.13 7.36 -0.21
C ALA A 150 -4.85 6.79 -0.87
N VAL A 151 -4.65 5.46 -0.84
CA VAL A 151 -3.53 4.81 -1.54
C VAL A 151 -3.60 5.07 -3.04
N PHE A 152 -4.77 4.90 -3.67
CA PHE A 152 -4.94 5.20 -5.09
C PHE A 152 -4.63 6.66 -5.41
N ILE A 153 -5.19 7.60 -4.64
CA ILE A 153 -4.97 9.04 -4.86
C ILE A 153 -3.49 9.39 -4.76
N LEU A 154 -2.79 8.96 -3.70
CA LEU A 154 -1.38 9.27 -3.52
C LEU A 154 -0.50 8.57 -4.56
N ALA A 155 -0.79 7.32 -4.92
CA ALA A 155 -0.03 6.61 -5.94
C ALA A 155 -0.14 7.29 -7.31
N ILE A 156 -1.36 7.68 -7.71
CA ILE A 156 -1.61 8.36 -8.99
C ILE A 156 -0.93 9.73 -9.00
N LEU A 157 -1.18 10.56 -7.98
CA LEU A 157 -0.61 11.92 -7.93
C LEU A 157 0.92 11.90 -7.78
N GLY A 158 1.45 10.98 -6.97
CA GLY A 158 2.88 10.76 -6.84
C GLY A 158 3.52 10.26 -8.15
N GLY A 159 2.84 9.36 -8.87
CA GLY A 159 3.30 8.86 -10.15
C GLY A 159 3.36 9.95 -11.22
N ILE A 160 2.29 10.76 -11.32
CA ILE A 160 2.24 11.92 -12.23
C ILE A 160 3.34 12.92 -11.87
N ALA A 161 3.50 13.27 -10.59
CA ALA A 161 4.55 14.18 -10.14
C ALA A 161 5.95 13.63 -10.44
N SER A 162 6.16 12.33 -10.25
CA SER A 162 7.41 11.65 -10.54
C SER A 162 7.76 11.66 -12.03
N LEU A 163 6.79 11.37 -12.91
CA LEU A 163 6.94 11.50 -14.36
C LEU A 163 7.26 12.94 -14.77
N ALA A 164 6.54 13.92 -14.23
CA ALA A 164 6.81 15.33 -14.51
C ALA A 164 8.22 15.74 -14.10
N VAL A 165 8.69 15.32 -12.92
CA VAL A 165 10.07 15.55 -12.46
C VAL A 165 11.08 14.86 -13.36
N ALA A 166 10.83 13.61 -13.75
CA ALA A 166 11.72 12.86 -14.63
C ALA A 166 11.88 13.57 -15.99
N TYR A 167 10.78 14.07 -16.56
CA TYR A 167 10.80 14.90 -17.76
C TYR A 167 11.66 16.15 -17.59
N LEU A 168 11.40 16.93 -16.54
CA LEU A 168 12.09 18.19 -16.29
C LEU A 168 13.59 18.00 -16.06
N VAL A 169 13.99 16.94 -15.36
CA VAL A 169 15.40 16.66 -15.07
C VAL A 169 16.17 16.19 -16.30
N VAL A 170 15.54 15.40 -17.17
CA VAL A 170 16.20 14.82 -18.37
C VAL A 170 16.16 15.78 -19.56
N HIS A 171 15.02 16.42 -19.81
CA HIS A 171 14.78 17.23 -21.01
C HIS A 171 14.73 18.74 -20.75
N GLY A 172 14.72 19.17 -19.49
CA GLY A 172 14.51 20.58 -19.13
C GLY A 172 13.11 21.07 -19.50
N VAL A 173 12.98 22.39 -19.75
CA VAL A 173 11.72 23.04 -20.14
C VAL A 173 11.53 23.03 -21.66
N SER A 174 11.88 21.93 -22.32
CA SER A 174 11.61 21.75 -23.76
C SER A 174 10.19 21.22 -23.96
N GLN A 175 9.49 21.60 -25.03
CA GLN A 175 8.19 21.01 -25.40
C GLN A 175 8.32 19.96 -26.51
N TRP A 176 9.41 20.01 -27.27
CA TRP A 176 9.64 19.16 -28.44
C TRP A 176 9.87 17.69 -28.08
N ALA A 177 10.34 17.43 -26.86
CA ALA A 177 10.59 16.08 -26.35
C ALA A 177 9.31 15.39 -25.81
N LEU A 178 8.19 16.11 -25.68
CA LEU A 178 6.99 15.58 -25.01
C LEU A 178 6.38 14.38 -25.74
N ALA A 179 6.36 14.41 -27.07
CA ALA A 179 5.82 13.32 -27.89
C ALA A 179 6.67 12.04 -27.77
N ASP A 180 7.99 12.17 -27.83
CA ASP A 180 8.91 11.04 -27.68
C ASP A 180 8.87 10.49 -26.25
N TYR A 181 8.80 11.37 -25.24
CA TYR A 181 8.66 11.00 -23.83
C TYR A 181 7.37 10.23 -23.57
N ALA A 182 6.22 10.73 -24.06
CA ALA A 182 4.93 10.06 -23.91
C ALA A 182 4.90 8.69 -24.62
N ARG A 183 5.54 8.58 -25.79
CA ARG A 183 5.69 7.31 -26.51
C ARG A 183 6.53 6.31 -25.72
N LEU A 184 7.63 6.75 -25.11
CA LEU A 184 8.46 5.89 -24.24
C LEU A 184 7.69 5.40 -23.02
N ILE A 185 6.93 6.27 -22.36
CA ILE A 185 6.03 5.85 -21.26
C ILE A 185 5.03 4.80 -21.75
N GLY A 186 4.39 5.03 -22.89
CA GLY A 186 3.44 4.09 -23.47
C GLY A 186 4.06 2.73 -23.82
N GLN A 187 5.33 2.70 -24.23
CA GLN A 187 6.08 1.47 -24.47
C GLN A 187 6.42 0.73 -23.18
N VAL A 188 6.70 1.45 -22.09
CA VAL A 188 6.97 0.85 -20.77
C VAL A 188 5.70 0.30 -20.12
N PHE A 189 4.57 0.97 -20.33
CA PHE A 189 3.24 0.51 -19.89
C PHE A 189 2.57 -0.34 -20.97
N ASP A 190 3.21 -1.44 -21.38
CA ASP A 190 2.55 -2.44 -22.21
C ASP A 190 1.35 -3.06 -21.46
N PRO A 191 0.38 -3.69 -22.15
CA PRO A 191 -0.84 -4.22 -21.53
C PRO A 191 -0.58 -5.16 -20.35
N THR A 192 0.50 -5.93 -20.40
CA THR A 192 0.89 -6.87 -19.34
C THR A 192 1.39 -6.11 -18.12
N MET A 193 2.34 -5.18 -18.31
CA MET A 193 2.85 -4.34 -17.23
C MET A 193 1.75 -3.48 -16.60
N ALA A 194 0.84 -2.93 -17.40
CA ALA A 194 -0.32 -2.17 -16.92
C ALA A 194 -1.26 -3.04 -16.07
N ALA A 195 -1.49 -4.29 -16.46
CA ALA A 195 -2.30 -5.24 -15.69
C ALA A 195 -1.63 -5.61 -14.36
N VAL A 196 -0.32 -5.91 -14.37
CA VAL A 196 0.44 -6.23 -13.15
C VAL A 196 0.48 -5.02 -12.21
N PHE A 197 0.73 -3.82 -12.73
CA PHE A 197 0.71 -2.58 -11.95
C PHE A 197 -0.68 -2.32 -11.33
N SER A 198 -1.76 -2.51 -12.10
CA SER A 198 -3.13 -2.34 -11.61
C SER A 198 -3.47 -3.33 -10.49
N LEU A 199 -3.06 -4.59 -10.65
CA LEU A 199 -3.21 -5.63 -9.64
C LEU A 199 -2.41 -5.30 -8.38
N LYS A 200 -1.16 -4.86 -8.54
CA LYS A 200 -0.29 -4.43 -7.44
C LYS A 200 -0.92 -3.31 -6.63
N LEU A 201 -1.32 -2.23 -7.30
CA LEU A 201 -1.90 -1.08 -6.64
C LEU A 201 -3.21 -1.45 -5.90
N SER A 202 -4.02 -2.32 -6.50
CA SER A 202 -5.23 -2.86 -5.86
C SER A 202 -4.92 -3.67 -4.61
N LEU A 203 -3.93 -4.57 -4.67
CA LEU A 203 -3.51 -5.37 -3.52
C LEU A 203 -2.91 -4.52 -2.40
N PHE A 204 -2.15 -3.48 -2.71
CA PHE A 204 -1.70 -2.49 -1.73
C PHE A 204 -2.85 -1.76 -1.08
N ALA A 205 -3.80 -1.22 -1.87
CA ALA A 205 -4.95 -0.50 -1.35
C ALA A 205 -5.81 -1.39 -0.43
N ILE A 206 -6.09 -2.63 -0.83
CA ILE A 206 -6.81 -3.63 -0.04
C ILE A 206 -6.06 -3.94 1.26
N THR A 207 -4.75 -4.17 1.17
CA THR A 207 -3.91 -4.55 2.32
C THR A 207 -3.83 -3.41 3.35
N VAL A 208 -3.60 -2.17 2.90
CA VAL A 208 -3.57 -0.98 3.75
C VAL A 208 -4.94 -0.68 4.36
N GLY A 209 -6.03 -0.91 3.60
CA GLY A 209 -7.39 -0.75 4.10
C GLY A 209 -7.75 -1.76 5.18
N ILE A 210 -7.38 -3.03 5.01
CA ILE A 210 -7.86 -4.12 5.87
C ILE A 210 -6.96 -4.36 7.07
N ALA A 211 -5.64 -4.35 6.90
CA ALA A 211 -4.73 -4.79 7.97
C ALA A 211 -4.96 -4.06 9.32
N PRO A 212 -5.14 -2.72 9.35
CA PRO A 212 -5.39 -2.00 10.60
C PRO A 212 -6.74 -2.35 11.25
N THR A 213 -7.73 -2.72 10.44
CA THR A 213 -9.08 -3.05 10.91
C THR A 213 -9.16 -4.38 11.67
N THR A 214 -8.16 -5.25 11.48
CA THR A 214 -8.06 -6.54 12.19
C THR A 214 -7.94 -6.39 13.71
N VAL A 215 -7.61 -5.19 14.20
CA VAL A 215 -7.59 -4.89 15.64
C VAL A 215 -8.95 -5.11 16.30
N ALA A 216 -10.04 -4.98 15.54
CA ALA A 216 -11.41 -5.21 16.00
C ALA A 216 -11.70 -6.68 16.35
N LEU A 217 -10.91 -7.63 15.80
CA LEU A 217 -11.05 -9.06 16.08
C LEU A 217 -10.23 -9.55 17.28
N ASP A 218 -9.15 -8.85 17.59
CA ASP A 218 -8.18 -9.20 18.63
C ASP A 218 -8.48 -8.39 19.91
N ALA A 219 -9.73 -8.46 20.42
CA ALA A 219 -10.09 -7.93 21.73
C ALA A 219 -9.43 -8.79 22.82
N GLY A 220 -8.44 -8.25 23.51
CA GLY A 220 -7.71 -8.96 24.55
C GLY A 220 -6.86 -8.03 25.42
N PRO A 221 -6.27 -8.55 26.51
CA PRO A 221 -5.52 -7.76 27.50
C PRO A 221 -4.13 -7.34 27.03
N ALA A 222 -3.80 -7.57 25.75
CA ALA A 222 -2.50 -7.20 25.20
C ALA A 222 -2.34 -5.68 25.14
N ASP A 223 -1.18 -5.20 25.60
CA ASP A 223 -0.74 -3.80 25.51
C ASP A 223 -1.10 -3.20 24.13
N PRO A 224 -1.86 -2.09 24.09
CA PRO A 224 -2.28 -1.46 22.85
C PRO A 224 -1.10 -1.08 21.95
N VAL A 225 0.04 -0.67 22.54
CA VAL A 225 1.23 -0.28 21.77
C VAL A 225 1.85 -1.50 21.08
N ALA A 226 2.12 -2.56 21.82
CA ALA A 226 2.64 -3.81 21.26
C ALA A 226 1.73 -4.41 20.17
N ARG A 227 0.41 -4.22 20.30
CA ARG A 227 -0.56 -4.64 19.28
C ARG A 227 -0.43 -3.82 18.01
N GLN A 228 -0.38 -2.48 18.12
CA GLN A 228 -0.20 -1.59 16.98
C GLN A 228 1.09 -1.89 16.22
N MET A 229 2.21 -2.03 16.94
CA MET A 229 3.50 -2.37 16.33
C MET A 229 3.44 -3.69 15.55
N ARG A 230 2.76 -4.71 16.09
CA ARG A 230 2.61 -6.00 15.42
C ARG A 230 1.77 -5.92 14.15
N VAL A 231 0.70 -5.12 14.17
CA VAL A 231 -0.16 -4.91 12.98
C VAL A 231 0.62 -4.15 11.92
N MET A 232 1.34 -3.09 12.29
CA MET A 232 2.16 -2.32 11.35
C MET A 232 3.30 -3.14 10.75
N ALA A 233 4.00 -3.94 11.55
CA ALA A 233 5.06 -4.81 11.06
C ALA A 233 4.54 -5.87 10.07
N ARG A 234 3.34 -6.43 10.34
CA ARG A 234 2.68 -7.36 9.41
C ARG A 234 2.25 -6.67 8.13
N LEU A 235 1.71 -5.46 8.23
CA LEU A 235 1.32 -4.66 7.08
C LEU A 235 2.54 -4.38 6.19
N LEU A 236 3.64 -3.90 6.77
CA LEU A 236 4.91 -3.71 6.06
C LEU A 236 5.38 -5.00 5.36
N LEU A 237 5.39 -6.11 6.09
CA LEU A 237 5.80 -7.41 5.54
C LEU A 237 4.92 -7.85 4.37
N LEU A 238 3.60 -7.66 4.47
CA LEU A 238 2.66 -7.99 3.40
C LEU A 238 2.88 -7.11 2.17
N LEU A 239 3.09 -5.80 2.35
CA LEU A 239 3.40 -4.90 1.24
C LEU A 239 4.69 -5.30 0.53
N ILE A 240 5.75 -5.62 1.28
CA ILE A 240 7.00 -6.09 0.69
C ILE A 240 6.82 -7.43 -0.03
N LEU A 241 6.03 -8.35 0.53
CA LEU A 241 5.77 -9.65 -0.09
C LEU A 241 4.99 -9.50 -1.40
N ILE A 242 3.97 -8.63 -1.42
CA ILE A 242 3.19 -8.31 -2.62
C ILE A 242 4.11 -7.69 -3.67
N GLU A 243 4.94 -6.73 -3.27
CA GLU A 243 5.91 -6.09 -4.16
C GLU A 243 6.85 -7.11 -4.78
N ALA A 244 7.51 -7.92 -3.96
CA ALA A 244 8.47 -8.91 -4.42
C ALA A 244 7.83 -9.97 -5.33
N ALA A 245 6.62 -10.43 -5.01
CA ALA A 245 5.92 -11.43 -5.80
C ALA A 245 5.52 -10.88 -7.19
N LEU A 246 5.01 -9.64 -7.25
CA LEU A 246 4.55 -9.04 -8.50
C LEU A 246 5.68 -8.43 -9.33
N LEU A 247 6.82 -8.06 -8.72
CA LEU A 247 8.00 -7.59 -9.43
C LEU A 247 8.62 -8.68 -10.31
N ILE A 248 8.48 -9.96 -9.94
CA ILE A 248 9.02 -11.10 -10.67
C ILE A 248 8.10 -11.50 -11.84
N LEU A 249 6.80 -11.26 -11.74
CA LEU A 249 5.80 -11.77 -12.68
C LEU A 249 5.99 -11.29 -14.14
N PRO A 250 6.29 -10.02 -14.45
CA PRO A 250 6.51 -9.58 -15.83
C PRO A 250 7.84 -10.04 -16.43
N ARG A 251 8.69 -10.72 -15.65
CA ARG A 251 9.98 -11.27 -16.09
C ARG A 251 9.92 -12.77 -16.39
N LEU A 252 8.75 -13.40 -16.22
CA LEU A 252 8.46 -14.81 -16.50
C LEU A 252 7.71 -14.92 -17.82
#